data_AF-A0AAD5QNR7-F1
#
_entry.id   AF-A0AAD5QNR7-F1
#
_cell.length_a   1.000
_cell.length_b   1.000
_cell.length_c   1.000
_cell.angle_alpha   90.00
_cell.angle_beta   90.00
_cell.angle_gamma   90.00
#
_symmetry.space_group_name_H-M   'P 1'
#
loop_
_entity.id
_entity.type
_entity.pdbx_description
1 polymer ?
#
loop_
_entity_poly.entity_id
_entity_poly.type
_entity_poly.pdbx_seq_one_letter_code
_entity_poly.pdbx_strand_id
1 'polypeptide(L)'
;MLPLLIYVGVVCAIATKDSVKFEELGPCVNSLCPESYQCIDNACLRPIPRVRAHSKPIGPCVNDECPNRHFCVKDDYKCYPIDE
;
A
#
# COMPACT_ATOMS: atom_id res chain seq x y z
N MET A 1 39.54 18.29 4.71
CA MET A 1 38.46 18.19 5.72
C MET A 1 37.06 18.51 5.17
N LEU A 2 36.92 19.07 3.96
CA LEU A 2 35.63 19.36 3.31
C LEU A 2 34.90 18.20 2.57
N PRO A 3 35.53 17.07 2.15
CA PRO A 3 34.84 16.07 1.31
C PRO A 3 33.93 15.12 2.09
N LEU A 4 34.15 14.97 3.41
CA LEU A 4 33.33 14.10 4.28
C LEU A 4 31.91 14.64 4.50
N LEU A 5 31.76 15.96 4.61
CA LEU A 5 30.45 16.58 4.83
C LEU A 5 29.52 16.44 3.62
N ILE A 6 30.08 16.49 2.41
CA ILE A 6 29.32 16.31 1.16
C ILE A 6 28.82 14.87 1.06
N TYR A 7 29.66 13.89 1.41
CA TYR A 7 29.31 12.46 1.35
C TYR A 7 28.16 12.11 2.32
N VAL A 8 28.20 12.61 3.56
CA VAL A 8 27.14 12.39 4.55
C VAL A 8 25.82 13.05 4.12
N GLY A 9 25.88 14.26 3.56
CA GLY A 9 24.68 14.96 3.06
C GLY A 9 23.99 14.23 1.91
N VAL A 10 24.77 13.69 0.96
CA VAL A 10 24.23 12.94 -0.19
C VAL A 10 23.60 11.61 0.24
N VAL A 11 24.23 10.87 1.16
CA VAL A 11 23.70 9.58 1.64
C VAL A 11 22.37 9.73 2.41
N CYS A 12 22.15 10.86 3.10
CA CYS A 12 20.90 11.09 3.81
C CYS A 12 19.71 11.38 2.87
N ALA A 13 19.94 11.98 1.71
CA ALA A 13 18.88 12.39 0.79
C ALA A 13 18.22 11.22 0.02
N ILE A 14 18.88 10.06 -0.09
CA ILE A 14 18.40 8.90 -0.85
C ILE A 14 17.55 7.91 -0.04
N ALA A 15 17.46 8.05 1.28
CA ALA A 15 16.70 7.14 2.14
C ALA A 15 15.20 7.52 2.18
N THR A 16 14.52 7.53 1.04
CA THR A 16 13.04 7.60 1.02
C THR A 16 12.49 6.21 1.36
N LYS A 17 12.16 6.01 2.65
CA LYS A 17 11.46 4.81 3.11
C LYS A 17 10.05 4.82 2.56
N ASP A 18 9.88 4.13 1.47
CA ASP A 18 8.61 3.78 0.87
C ASP A 18 7.78 3.00 1.90
N SER A 19 6.91 3.69 2.64
CA SER A 19 6.12 3.13 3.74
C SER A 19 4.95 2.33 3.19
N VAL A 20 5.16 1.05 2.88
CA VAL A 20 4.09 0.14 2.46
C VAL A 20 3.12 -0.02 3.62
N LYS A 21 1.88 0.45 3.43
CA LYS A 21 0.79 0.23 4.39
C LYS A 21 0.23 -1.16 4.17
N PHE A 22 -0.13 -1.84 5.26
CA PHE A 22 -0.78 -3.15 5.22
C PHE A 22 -2.21 -3.04 5.76
N GLU A 23 -3.13 -3.76 5.14
CA GLU A 23 -4.49 -3.96 5.66
C GLU A 23 -4.54 -5.29 6.39
N GLU A 24 -5.09 -5.28 7.59
CA GLU A 24 -5.35 -6.46 8.41
C GLU A 24 -6.83 -6.84 8.29
N LEU A 25 -7.09 -8.08 7.89
CA LEU A 25 -8.45 -8.62 7.78
C LEU A 25 -8.90 -9.34 9.06
N GLY A 26 -7.97 -10.02 9.74
CA GLY A 26 -8.25 -10.81 10.94
C GLY A 26 -7.24 -11.94 11.16
N PRO A 27 -7.50 -12.87 12.10
CA PRO A 27 -6.59 -13.96 12.39
C PRO A 27 -6.60 -15.02 11.28
N CYS A 28 -5.48 -15.71 11.13
CA CYS A 28 -5.40 -16.84 10.19
C CYS A 28 -6.23 -18.02 10.67
N VAL A 29 -6.88 -18.73 9.74
CA VAL A 29 -7.60 -19.97 10.05
C VAL A 29 -6.82 -21.11 9.41
N ASN A 30 -6.29 -22.04 10.22
CA ASN A 30 -5.44 -23.15 9.74
C ASN A 30 -4.26 -22.68 8.86
N SER A 31 -3.64 -21.55 9.20
CA SER A 31 -2.56 -20.93 8.41
C SER A 31 -2.96 -20.54 6.98
N LEU A 32 -4.26 -20.42 6.71
CA LEU A 32 -4.83 -20.02 5.44
C LEU A 32 -5.54 -18.66 5.58
N CYS A 33 -5.40 -17.85 4.54
CA CYS A 33 -6.08 -16.58 4.36
C CYS A 33 -6.76 -16.58 2.98
N PRO A 34 -7.79 -15.74 2.76
CA PRO A 34 -8.41 -15.58 1.44
C PRO A 34 -7.40 -15.15 0.38
N GLU A 35 -7.72 -15.40 -0.90
CA GLU A 35 -6.86 -14.99 -2.02
C GLU A 35 -6.53 -13.50 -1.92
N SER A 36 -5.25 -13.14 -2.12
CA SER A 36 -4.62 -11.83 -1.91
C SER A 36 -4.14 -11.46 -0.50
N TYR A 37 -4.42 -12.26 0.54
CA TYR A 37 -3.88 -12.06 1.89
C TYR A 37 -2.83 -13.11 2.24
N GLN A 38 -1.79 -12.70 2.97
CA GLN A 38 -0.76 -13.59 3.50
C GLN A 38 -0.90 -13.72 5.01
N CYS A 39 -0.78 -14.93 5.52
CA CYS A 39 -0.74 -15.18 6.96
C CYS A 39 0.65 -14.82 7.50
N ILE A 40 0.75 -13.71 8.25
CA ILE A 40 1.96 -13.23 8.90
C ILE A 40 1.64 -13.00 10.37
N ASP A 41 2.41 -13.59 11.28
CA ASP A 41 2.22 -13.44 12.73
C ASP A 41 0.77 -13.73 13.20
N ASN A 42 0.16 -14.77 12.65
CA ASN A 42 -1.24 -15.17 12.91
C ASN A 42 -2.30 -14.14 12.47
N ALA A 43 -1.93 -13.16 11.64
CA ALA A 43 -2.83 -12.19 11.03
C ALA A 43 -2.80 -12.29 9.49
N CYS A 44 -3.97 -12.20 8.86
CA CYS A 44 -4.11 -12.08 7.42
C CYS A 44 -3.83 -10.63 7.01
N LEU A 45 -2.63 -10.42 6.48
CA LEU A 45 -2.13 -9.12 6.04
C LEU A 45 -2.03 -9.06 4.51
N ARG A 46 -2.37 -7.92 3.94
CA ARG A 46 -2.16 -7.62 2.52
C ARG A 46 -1.52 -6.24 2.38
N PRO A 47 -0.51 -6.05 1.52
CA PRO A 47 -0.04 -4.71 1.19
C PRO A 47 -1.15 -3.93 0.50
N ILE A 48 -1.51 -2.78 1.08
CA ILE A 48 -2.47 -1.85 0.49
C ILE A 48 -1.80 -1.28 -0.76
N PRO A 49 -2.38 -1.52 -1.96
CA PRO A 49 -1.81 -1.00 -3.18
C PRO A 49 -1.84 0.52 -3.10
N ARG A 50 -0.73 1.14 -3.52
CA ARG A 50 -0.63 2.59 -3.51
C ARG A 50 -1.47 3.14 -4.64
N VAL A 51 -2.42 3.98 -4.27
CA VAL A 51 -3.12 4.81 -5.22
C VAL A 51 -2.12 5.77 -5.84
N ARG A 52 -2.11 5.86 -7.17
CA ARG A 52 -1.34 6.86 -7.91
C ARG A 52 -1.65 8.24 -7.34
N ALA A 53 -0.62 8.94 -6.86
CA ALA A 53 -0.77 10.33 -6.42
C ALA A 53 -1.33 11.17 -7.59
N HIS A 54 -2.36 11.97 -7.31
CA HIS A 54 -3.09 12.77 -8.32
C HIS A 54 -3.89 11.99 -9.36
N SER A 55 -4.18 10.70 -9.15
CA SER A 55 -5.08 9.98 -10.03
C SER A 55 -6.53 10.44 -9.89
N LYS A 56 -7.23 10.54 -11.03
CA LYS A 56 -8.66 10.86 -11.05
C LYS A 56 -9.44 9.59 -10.68
N PRO A 57 -10.41 9.66 -9.74
CA PRO A 57 -11.23 8.52 -9.42
C PRO A 57 -12.09 8.14 -10.63
N ILE A 58 -12.23 6.84 -10.89
CA ILE A 58 -13.10 6.32 -11.97
C ILE A 58 -14.58 6.40 -11.58
N GLY A 59 -14.87 6.30 -10.29
CA GLY A 59 -16.22 6.29 -9.75
C GLY A 59 -16.25 5.97 -8.25
N PRO A 60 -17.46 5.86 -7.66
CA PRO A 60 -17.63 5.38 -6.29
C PRO A 60 -17.33 3.88 -6.19
N CYS A 61 -16.99 3.41 -4.99
CA CYS A 61 -16.95 1.99 -4.71
C CYS A 61 -18.36 1.39 -4.72
N VAL A 62 -18.49 0.13 -5.12
CA VAL A 62 -19.76 -0.59 -5.07
C VAL A 62 -19.52 -1.85 -4.26
N ASN A 63 -20.18 -1.97 -3.09
CA ASN A 63 -19.96 -3.07 -2.14
C ASN A 63 -18.49 -3.24 -1.72
N ASP A 64 -17.77 -2.13 -1.51
CA ASP A 64 -16.33 -2.12 -1.22
C ASP A 64 -15.44 -2.71 -2.33
N GLU A 65 -16.02 -3.00 -3.49
CA GLU A 65 -15.32 -3.51 -4.67
C GLU A 65 -15.14 -2.42 -5.72
N CYS A 66 -14.05 -2.56 -6.47
CA CYS A 66 -13.69 -1.72 -7.60
C CYS A 66 -13.30 -2.60 -8.79
N PRO A 67 -13.41 -2.09 -10.03
CA PRO A 67 -12.97 -2.81 -11.22
C PRO A 67 -11.47 -3.14 -11.17
N ASN A 68 -11.03 -4.09 -12.00
CA ASN A 68 -9.64 -4.55 -12.05
C ASN A 68 -8.63 -3.39 -12.08
N ARG A 69 -7.52 -3.54 -11.35
CA ARG A 69 -6.47 -2.52 -11.18
C ARG A 69 -6.95 -1.20 -10.55
N HIS A 70 -8.03 -1.25 -9.78
CA HIS A 70 -8.48 -0.13 -8.95
C HIS A 70 -8.62 -0.59 -7.50
N PHE A 71 -8.41 0.35 -6.59
CA PHE A 71 -8.55 0.14 -5.16
C PHE A 71 -9.61 1.10 -4.60
N CYS A 72 -10.49 0.55 -3.75
CA CYS A 72 -11.48 1.33 -3.05
C CYS A 72 -10.83 2.05 -1.87
N VAL A 73 -10.75 3.38 -1.95
CA VAL A 73 -10.30 4.20 -0.83
C VAL A 73 -11.48 4.44 0.10
N LYS A 74 -11.44 3.84 1.30
CA LYS A 74 -12.53 3.94 2.30
C LYS A 74 -12.74 5.36 2.83
N ASP A 75 -11.71 6.21 2.79
CA ASP A 75 -11.79 7.59 3.27
C ASP A 75 -12.79 8.44 2.47
N ASP A 76 -12.84 8.27 1.15
CA ASP A 76 -13.75 9.03 0.27
C ASP A 76 -14.67 8.15 -0.59
N TYR A 77 -14.70 6.85 -0.32
CA TYR A 77 -15.52 5.81 -0.95
C TYR A 77 -15.44 5.81 -2.49
N LYS A 78 -14.22 6.00 -3.02
CA LYS A 78 -13.95 6.05 -4.47
C LYS A 78 -12.92 5.05 -4.92
N CYS A 79 -13.06 4.63 -6.17
CA CYS A 79 -12.15 3.75 -6.86
C CYS A 79 -11.03 4.56 -7.52
N TYR A 80 -9.79 4.26 -7.14
CA TYR A 80 -8.61 4.88 -7.73
C TYR A 80 -7.71 3.84 -8.40
N PRO A 81 -7.03 4.18 -9.50
CA PRO A 81 -6.09 3.28 -10.15
C PRO A 81 -4.85 3.03 -9.27
N ILE A 82 -4.41 1.78 -9.25
CA ILE A 82 -3.21 1.36 -8.53
C ILE A 82 -2.02 1.25 -9.49
N ASP A 83 -0.82 1.53 -8.99
CA ASP A 83 0.43 1.19 -9.69
C ASP A 83 0.71 -0.32 -9.56
N GLU A 84 0.99 -0.98 -10.69
CA GLU A 84 1.55 -2.34 -10.74
C GLU A 84 3.05 -2.32 -10.40
#